data_AF-A0A946AFW6-F1
#
_entry.id   AF-A0A946AFW6-F1
#
_cell.length_a   1.000
_cell.length_b   1.000
_cell.length_c   1.000
_cell.angle_alpha   90.00
_cell.angle_beta   90.00
_cell.angle_gamma   90.00
#
_symmetry.space_group_name_H-M   'P 1'
#
loop_
_entity.id
_entity.type
_entity.pdbx_description
1 polymer ?
#
loop_
_entity_poly.entity_id
_entity_poly.type
_entity_poly.pdbx_seq_one_letter_code
_entity_poly.pdbx_strand_id
1 'polypeptide(L)'
;MKFTRSIALVCALFSWAALSDAQERGTADEAQAMVADAIALYDEAGMVESWKKFNGDPEPEFSDRDRYLFIVADSGEVVVHARDPSQIGRDVTQIVDVDGKYFAQEMVDVADADGEWVDYKWGNPETGYIEFKSSWVADAIAYYEEVGRDAAFAEMNAAHPRFKERDLYIFAVTDTGDVVVQAADNNRVGKNLLDRTDANGKAYVAEMVDRATEDGVWVKYVRTDPLTGEDLPKAS
;
A
#
# COMPACT_ATOMS: atom_id res chain seq x y z
N MET A 1 17.59 -9.32 -9.78
CA MET A 1 18.18 -8.54 -8.67
C MET A 1 17.10 -7.61 -8.18
N LYS A 2 16.56 -7.83 -6.97
CA LYS A 2 15.63 -6.88 -6.36
C LYS A 2 16.44 -5.61 -6.10
N PHE A 3 16.15 -4.54 -6.82
CA PHE A 3 16.70 -3.23 -6.49
C PHE A 3 16.32 -2.95 -5.03
N THR A 4 17.27 -2.53 -4.22
CA THR A 4 17.03 -1.96 -2.90
C THR A 4 16.18 -0.70 -3.11
N ARG A 5 14.87 -0.90 -3.19
CA ARG A 5 13.89 0.14 -2.93
C ARG A 5 14.12 0.49 -1.47
N SER A 6 14.62 1.69 -1.20
CA SER A 6 14.69 2.19 0.17
C SER A 6 13.26 2.22 0.71
N ILE A 7 12.88 1.26 1.55
CA ILE A 7 11.53 1.17 2.09
C ILE A 7 11.37 2.27 3.14
N ALA A 8 10.18 2.85 3.15
CA ALA A 8 9.73 3.82 4.12
C ALA A 8 8.56 3.18 4.89
N LEU A 9 8.80 2.79 6.12
CA LEU A 9 7.75 2.47 7.07
C LEU A 9 7.06 3.79 7.42
N VAL A 10 5.79 3.94 7.12
CA VAL A 10 5.02 5.15 7.41
C VAL A 10 4.09 4.88 8.57
N CYS A 11 4.24 5.69 9.62
CA CYS A 11 3.50 5.52 10.85
C CYS A 11 2.81 6.80 11.28
N ALA A 12 1.57 6.68 11.75
CA ALA A 12 0.89 7.73 12.50
C ALA A 12 0.70 7.29 13.95
N LEU A 13 1.06 8.16 14.90
CA LEU A 13 0.99 7.86 16.31
C LEU A 13 -0.28 8.38 16.98
N PHE A 14 -0.82 7.66 17.96
CA PHE A 14 -1.90 8.11 18.82
C PHE A 14 -1.64 7.73 20.29
N SER A 15 -1.97 8.59 21.27
CA SER A 15 -1.71 8.32 22.71
C SER A 15 -2.99 8.06 23.52
N TRP A 16 -3.01 6.98 24.30
CA TRP A 16 -4.03 6.69 25.32
C TRP A 16 -3.56 7.13 26.72
N ALA A 17 -4.03 8.29 27.18
CA ALA A 17 -3.96 8.68 28.59
C ALA A 17 -5.37 8.85 29.20
N ALA A 18 -5.53 8.51 30.49
CA ALA A 18 -6.78 8.70 31.20
C ALA A 18 -6.97 10.17 31.66
N LEU A 19 -8.10 10.77 31.24
CA LEU A 19 -8.79 12.00 31.72
C LEU A 19 -8.14 13.40 31.63
N SER A 20 -8.95 14.31 31.04
CA SER A 20 -8.88 15.80 30.87
C SER A 20 -7.79 16.32 29.93
N ASP A 21 -8.01 17.23 28.97
CA ASP A 21 -8.96 18.35 28.84
C ASP A 21 -9.33 18.60 27.34
N ALA A 22 -10.26 19.54 27.10
CA ALA A 22 -11.12 19.76 25.91
C ALA A 22 -10.49 20.08 24.52
N GLN A 23 -9.55 19.27 24.04
CA GLN A 23 -9.35 19.11 22.59
C GLN A 23 -9.66 17.64 22.28
N GLU A 24 -10.65 17.36 21.42
CA GLU A 24 -10.94 15.97 21.02
C GLU A 24 -9.62 15.35 20.60
N ARG A 25 -9.27 14.20 21.16
CA ARG A 25 -8.10 13.47 20.70
C ARG A 25 -8.33 12.98 19.29
N GLY A 26 -7.26 12.55 18.65
CA GLY A 26 -7.42 11.75 17.47
C GLY A 26 -8.24 10.46 17.61
N THR A 27 -8.87 10.06 16.52
CA THR A 27 -9.39 8.71 16.27
C THR A 27 -8.40 7.85 15.47
N ALA A 28 -8.63 6.53 15.52
CA ALA A 28 -7.94 5.55 14.68
C ALA A 28 -8.12 5.85 13.18
N ASP A 29 -9.34 6.18 12.77
CA ASP A 29 -9.68 6.48 11.38
C ASP A 29 -8.86 7.67 10.84
N GLU A 30 -8.72 8.78 11.58
CA GLU A 30 -7.92 9.90 11.06
C GLU A 30 -6.40 9.62 11.12
N ALA A 31 -5.92 8.65 11.92
CA ALA A 31 -4.53 8.19 11.86
C ALA A 31 -4.26 7.34 10.61
N GLN A 32 -5.18 6.43 10.26
CA GLN A 32 -5.12 5.67 9.01
C GLN A 32 -5.20 6.59 7.80
N ALA A 33 -6.10 7.58 7.83
CA ALA A 33 -6.21 8.60 6.79
C ALA A 33 -4.91 9.41 6.62
N MET A 34 -4.27 9.82 7.72
CA MET A 34 -2.99 10.54 7.66
C MET A 34 -1.88 9.73 6.97
N VAL A 35 -1.82 8.41 7.22
CA VAL A 35 -0.87 7.52 6.53
C VAL A 35 -1.22 7.38 5.04
N ALA A 36 -2.50 7.19 4.71
CA ALA A 36 -2.95 7.12 3.32
C ALA A 36 -2.64 8.41 2.53
N ASP A 37 -2.89 9.58 3.14
CA ASP A 37 -2.59 10.89 2.54
C ASP A 37 -1.08 11.10 2.36
N ALA A 38 -0.26 10.62 3.30
CA ALA A 38 1.20 10.69 3.19
C ALA A 38 1.71 9.84 2.02
N ILE A 39 1.16 8.64 1.85
CA ILE A 39 1.53 7.74 0.76
C ILE A 39 1.12 8.33 -0.60
N ALA A 40 -0.09 8.89 -0.69
CA ALA A 40 -0.56 9.56 -1.90
C ALA A 40 0.31 10.77 -2.27
N LEU A 41 0.71 11.57 -1.29
CA LEU A 41 1.61 12.70 -1.52
C LEU A 41 3.02 12.26 -1.95
N TYR A 42 3.52 11.16 -1.38
CA TYR A 42 4.80 10.57 -1.80
C TYR A 42 4.75 10.11 -3.26
N ASP A 43 3.66 9.51 -3.71
CA ASP A 43 3.46 9.10 -5.11
C ASP A 43 3.44 10.31 -6.06
N GLU A 44 2.63 11.32 -5.73
CA GLU A 44 2.48 12.49 -6.61
C GLU A 44 3.77 13.34 -6.69
N ALA A 45 4.40 13.59 -5.55
CA ALA A 45 5.48 14.57 -5.44
C ALA A 45 6.88 13.94 -5.42
N GLY A 46 6.97 12.62 -5.20
CA GLY A 46 8.22 11.91 -4.96
C GLY A 46 8.85 12.23 -3.59
N MET A 47 9.88 11.46 -3.25
CA MET A 47 10.54 11.51 -1.93
C MET A 47 10.98 12.92 -1.49
N VAL A 48 11.67 13.66 -2.36
CA VAL A 48 12.29 14.94 -1.98
C VAL A 48 11.24 16.00 -1.64
N GLU A 49 10.17 16.10 -2.42
CA GLU A 49 9.14 17.13 -2.21
C GLU A 49 8.14 16.71 -1.14
N SER A 50 7.79 15.42 -1.04
CA SER A 50 6.94 14.92 0.04
C SER A 50 7.60 15.08 1.41
N TRP A 51 8.88 14.74 1.57
CA TRP A 51 9.59 14.89 2.85
C TRP A 51 9.73 16.35 3.29
N LYS A 52 9.86 17.29 2.36
CA LYS A 52 9.82 18.73 2.70
C LYS A 52 8.48 19.14 3.28
N LYS A 53 7.37 18.57 2.76
CA LYS A 53 6.03 18.82 3.29
C LYS A 53 5.81 18.13 4.64
N PHE A 54 6.25 16.88 4.79
CA PHE A 54 6.12 16.14 6.06
C PHE A 54 6.90 16.79 7.20
N ASN A 55 8.09 17.32 6.92
CA ASN A 55 8.95 17.99 7.90
C ASN A 55 8.77 19.53 7.92
N GLY A 56 7.71 20.06 7.28
CA GLY A 56 7.51 21.50 7.11
C GLY A 56 6.93 22.20 8.35
N ASP A 57 7.58 23.29 8.79
CA ASP A 57 7.19 24.23 9.85
C ASP A 57 6.45 25.44 9.20
N PRO A 58 5.36 26.03 9.76
CA PRO A 58 4.95 25.97 11.17
C PRO A 58 3.70 25.15 11.53
N GLU A 59 3.02 24.55 10.56
CA GLU A 59 1.99 23.53 10.83
C GLU A 59 2.18 22.39 9.82
N PRO A 60 2.91 21.33 10.21
CA PRO A 60 3.03 20.17 9.35
C PRO A 60 1.62 19.62 9.15
N GLU A 61 1.16 19.53 7.90
CA GLU A 61 -0.09 18.88 7.49
C GLU A 61 -0.24 17.46 8.09
N PHE A 62 0.89 16.88 8.49
CA PHE A 62 1.05 15.57 9.07
C PHE A 62 1.36 15.59 10.57
N SER A 63 0.92 16.65 11.28
CA SER A 63 0.98 16.78 12.74
C SER A 63 -0.26 17.52 13.24
N ASP A 64 -1.25 16.79 13.76
CA ASP A 64 -2.50 17.31 14.33
C ASP A 64 -2.70 16.79 15.76
N ARG A 65 -2.82 17.70 16.74
CA ARG A 65 -3.06 17.38 18.16
C ARG A 65 -2.04 16.39 18.73
N ASP A 66 -2.44 15.15 18.96
CA ASP A 66 -1.61 14.06 19.46
C ASP A 66 -1.16 13.08 18.36
N ARG A 67 -1.59 13.32 17.11
CA ARG A 67 -1.20 12.54 15.95
C ARG A 67 -0.15 13.22 15.11
N TYR A 68 0.79 12.42 14.65
CA TYR A 68 1.86 12.89 13.81
C TYR A 68 2.44 11.74 13.02
N LEU A 69 2.92 12.08 11.84
CA LEU A 69 3.62 11.19 10.94
C LEU A 69 5.09 11.06 11.34
N PHE A 70 5.58 9.84 11.32
CA PHE A 70 7.01 9.57 11.27
C PHE A 70 7.28 8.48 10.23
N ILE A 71 8.49 8.52 9.67
CA ILE A 71 8.93 7.52 8.71
C ILE A 71 10.24 6.92 9.19
N VAL A 72 10.29 5.59 9.22
CA VAL A 72 11.48 4.81 9.56
C VAL A 72 11.95 4.09 8.29
N ALA A 73 13.24 4.23 7.96
CA ALA A 73 13.85 3.45 6.89
C ALA A 73 14.06 1.99 7.34
N ASP A 74 14.26 1.07 6.40
CA ASP A 74 14.63 -0.35 6.69
C ASP A 74 15.80 -0.51 7.66
N SER A 75 16.70 0.47 7.69
CA SER A 75 17.84 0.49 8.59
C SER A 75 17.47 0.73 10.05
N GLY A 76 16.21 1.09 10.34
CA GLY A 76 15.77 1.56 11.64
C GLY A 76 15.94 3.06 11.86
N GLU A 77 16.48 3.79 10.87
CA GLU A 77 16.71 5.23 10.97
C GLU A 77 15.42 6.02 10.72
N VAL A 78 15.12 6.97 11.60
CA VAL A 78 14.01 7.93 11.37
C VAL A 78 14.43 8.93 10.30
N VAL A 79 13.68 8.99 9.20
CA VAL A 79 13.95 9.91 8.08
C VAL A 79 12.97 11.08 8.02
N VAL A 80 11.81 10.94 8.67
CA VAL A 80 10.78 11.98 8.82
C VAL A 80 10.22 11.88 10.24
N HIS A 81 10.01 13.02 10.88
CA HIS A 81 9.29 13.09 12.14
C HIS A 81 8.57 14.43 12.27
N ALA A 82 7.32 14.48 11.81
CA ALA A 82 6.57 15.72 11.59
C ALA A 82 6.42 16.58 12.85
N ARG A 83 6.38 15.96 14.03
CA ARG A 83 6.23 16.66 15.32
C ARG A 83 7.54 17.05 15.99
N ASP A 84 8.60 16.30 15.74
CA ASP A 84 9.86 16.41 16.48
C ASP A 84 11.03 16.09 15.55
N PRO A 85 11.50 17.09 14.79
CA PRO A 85 12.62 16.91 13.86
C PRO A 85 13.92 16.45 14.53
N SER A 86 14.06 16.56 15.87
CA SER A 86 15.25 16.08 16.57
C SER A 86 15.38 14.56 16.58
N GLN A 87 14.32 13.82 16.23
CA GLN A 87 14.37 12.37 16.06
C GLN A 87 15.01 11.92 14.74
N ILE A 88 15.08 12.81 13.74
CA ILE A 88 15.61 12.46 12.41
C ILE A 88 17.10 12.05 12.51
N GLY A 89 17.45 10.95 11.85
CA GLY A 89 18.79 10.35 11.86
C GLY A 89 19.07 9.42 13.04
N ARG A 90 18.10 9.20 13.94
CA ARG A 90 18.24 8.27 15.06
C ARG A 90 17.80 6.88 14.63
N ASP A 91 18.58 5.88 15.01
CA ASP A 91 18.15 4.47 14.99
C ASP A 91 17.19 4.22 16.15
N VAL A 92 15.93 3.92 15.84
CA VAL A 92 14.87 3.70 16.83
C VAL A 92 14.68 2.22 17.17
N THR A 93 15.27 1.29 16.42
CA THR A 93 15.07 -0.17 16.61
C THR A 93 15.58 -0.66 17.96
N GLN A 94 16.51 0.08 18.57
CA GLN A 94 17.10 -0.23 19.87
C GLN A 94 16.34 0.39 21.05
N ILE A 95 15.28 1.17 20.79
CA ILE A 95 14.49 1.79 21.85
C ILE A 95 13.56 0.74 22.45
N VAL A 96 13.61 0.64 23.77
CA VAL A 96 12.84 -0.30 24.56
C VAL A 96 11.84 0.46 25.42
N ASP A 97 10.59 0.02 25.43
CA ASP A 97 9.62 0.55 26.37
C ASP A 97 9.84 0.06 27.81
N VAL A 98 9.03 0.54 28.74
CA VAL A 98 9.15 0.20 30.17
C VAL A 98 8.89 -1.28 30.50
N ASP A 99 8.27 -2.04 29.59
CA ASP A 99 7.99 -3.46 29.77
C ASP A 99 9.06 -4.35 29.08
N GLY A 100 10.03 -3.75 28.39
CA GLY A 100 11.06 -4.50 27.67
C GLY A 100 10.76 -4.72 26.18
N LYS A 101 9.74 -4.07 25.61
CA LYS A 101 9.33 -4.21 24.21
C LYS A 101 10.16 -3.31 23.29
N TYR A 102 10.77 -3.90 22.26
CA TYR A 102 11.40 -3.17 21.14
C TYR A 102 10.32 -2.73 20.13
N PHE A 103 9.51 -1.75 20.50
CA PHE A 103 8.31 -1.41 19.73
C PHE A 103 8.63 -0.95 18.31
N ALA A 104 9.69 -0.19 18.09
CA ALA A 104 10.06 0.26 16.74
C ALA A 104 10.57 -0.89 15.86
N GLN A 105 11.25 -1.88 16.45
CA GLN A 105 11.61 -3.11 15.73
C GLN A 105 10.35 -3.89 15.34
N GLU A 106 9.38 -4.02 16.25
CA GLU A 106 8.10 -4.66 15.93
C GLU A 106 7.39 -3.93 14.79
N MET A 107 7.37 -2.59 14.78
CA MET A 107 6.79 -1.83 13.67
C MET A 107 7.47 -2.16 12.32
N VAL A 108 8.80 -2.27 12.29
CA VAL A 108 9.53 -2.70 11.09
C VAL A 108 9.15 -4.11 10.68
N ASP A 109 8.99 -5.03 11.65
CA ASP A 109 8.71 -6.43 11.38
C ASP A 109 7.26 -6.68 10.90
N VAL A 110 6.30 -5.83 11.30
CA VAL A 110 4.86 -5.97 10.94
C VAL A 110 4.43 -5.07 9.78
N ALA A 111 5.32 -4.25 9.25
CA ALA A 111 5.05 -3.34 8.15
C ALA A 111 4.52 -4.10 6.91
N ASP A 112 3.32 -3.76 6.46
CA ASP A 112 2.76 -4.31 5.23
C ASP A 112 1.81 -3.29 4.55
N ALA A 113 1.31 -3.65 3.36
CA ALA A 113 0.36 -2.91 2.57
C ALA A 113 -1.01 -2.73 3.26
N ASP A 114 -1.46 -3.73 4.04
CA ASP A 114 -2.73 -3.64 4.76
C ASP A 114 -2.66 -2.70 5.99
N GLY A 115 -1.44 -2.49 6.48
CA GLY A 115 -1.13 -1.80 7.73
C GLY A 115 -1.54 -2.57 8.99
N GLU A 116 -0.87 -2.28 10.11
CA GLU A 116 -1.09 -2.96 11.39
C GLU A 116 -0.99 -1.97 12.57
N TRP A 117 -1.69 -2.26 13.67
CA TRP A 117 -1.60 -1.46 14.89
C TRP A 117 -0.51 -1.99 15.82
N VAL A 118 0.43 -1.12 16.21
CA VAL A 118 1.44 -1.44 17.22
C VAL A 118 1.23 -0.60 18.47
N ASP A 119 0.85 -1.26 19.55
CA ASP A 119 0.71 -0.66 20.88
C ASP A 119 2.01 -0.73 21.66
N TYR A 120 2.36 0.34 22.39
CA TYR A 120 3.56 0.39 23.21
C TYR A 120 3.46 1.47 24.30
N LYS A 121 4.44 1.47 25.21
CA LYS A 121 4.53 2.49 26.27
C LYS A 121 5.67 3.47 25.97
N TRP A 122 5.41 4.76 26.15
CA TRP A 122 6.40 5.80 25.97
C TRP A 122 6.65 6.53 27.28
N GLY A 123 7.86 6.42 27.80
CA GLY A 123 8.30 7.24 28.93
C GLY A 123 8.59 8.65 28.42
N ASN A 124 7.69 9.60 28.66
CA ASN A 124 7.90 10.98 28.27
C ASN A 124 9.02 11.58 29.15
N PRO A 125 10.19 11.93 28.58
CA PRO A 125 11.33 12.38 29.37
C PRO A 125 11.12 13.78 29.97
N GLU A 126 10.19 14.57 29.43
CA GLU A 126 9.90 15.93 29.91
C GLU A 126 8.97 15.91 31.12
N THR A 127 8.01 14.99 31.15
CA THR A 127 7.00 14.91 32.22
C THR A 127 7.28 13.80 33.24
N GLY A 128 8.08 12.80 32.85
CA GLY A 128 8.33 11.59 33.63
C GLY A 128 7.15 10.60 33.64
N TYR A 129 6.06 10.88 32.92
CA TYR A 129 4.91 10.00 32.83
C TYR A 129 5.08 8.94 31.75
N ILE A 130 4.47 7.78 31.99
CA ILE A 130 4.31 6.74 30.98
C ILE A 130 3.02 7.02 30.22
N GLU A 131 3.14 7.24 28.92
CA GLU A 131 2.04 7.35 27.98
C GLU A 131 1.85 5.99 27.30
N PHE A 132 0.61 5.57 27.11
CA PHE A 132 0.32 4.45 26.22
C PHE A 132 0.17 5.02 24.82
N LYS A 133 0.77 4.37 23.83
CA LYS A 133 0.76 4.80 22.44
C LYS A 133 0.32 3.64 21.56
N SER A 134 -0.36 3.97 20.48
CA SER A 134 -0.74 3.08 19.40
C SER A 134 -0.28 3.74 18.11
N SER A 135 0.38 2.99 17.23
CA SER A 135 0.74 3.47 15.91
C SER A 135 0.06 2.64 14.84
N TRP A 136 -0.52 3.29 13.84
CA TRP A 136 -0.87 2.63 12.59
C TRP A 136 0.37 2.60 11.71
N VAL A 137 0.78 1.41 11.30
CA VAL A 137 2.08 1.12 10.68
C VAL A 137 1.84 0.52 9.30
N ALA A 138 2.34 1.13 8.23
CA ALA A 138 2.24 0.58 6.89
C ALA A 138 3.57 0.65 6.14
N ASP A 139 3.86 -0.34 5.31
CA ASP A 139 4.91 -0.21 4.27
C ASP A 139 4.34 0.67 3.16
N ALA A 140 4.89 1.88 3.01
CA ALA A 140 4.37 2.83 2.03
C ALA A 140 4.48 2.36 0.58
N ILE A 141 5.52 1.59 0.26
CA ILE A 141 5.70 1.07 -1.10
C ILE A 141 4.70 -0.04 -1.34
N ALA A 142 4.58 -0.99 -0.41
CA ALA A 142 3.63 -2.09 -0.53
C ALA A 142 2.18 -1.58 -0.56
N TYR A 143 1.83 -0.66 0.35
CA TYR A 143 0.51 -0.03 0.40
C TYR A 143 0.21 0.70 -0.92
N TYR A 144 1.16 1.45 -1.46
CA TYR A 144 0.97 2.09 -2.77
C TYR A 144 0.79 1.05 -3.90
N GLU A 145 1.67 0.04 -3.94
CA GLU A 145 1.62 -1.01 -4.96
C GLU A 145 0.32 -1.82 -4.89
N GLU A 146 -0.30 -1.93 -3.72
CA GLU A 146 -1.57 -2.63 -3.53
C GLU A 146 -2.77 -1.70 -3.71
N VAL A 147 -2.87 -0.61 -2.96
CA VAL A 147 -4.01 0.33 -3.00
C VAL A 147 -4.06 1.08 -4.34
N GLY A 148 -2.93 1.53 -4.86
CA GLY A 148 -2.86 2.14 -6.19
C GLY A 148 -3.23 1.14 -7.29
N ARG A 149 -2.82 -0.12 -7.16
CA ARG A 149 -3.22 -1.21 -8.05
C ARG A 149 -4.70 -1.53 -7.95
N ASP A 150 -5.25 -1.60 -6.75
CA ASP A 150 -6.66 -1.91 -6.51
C ASP A 150 -7.57 -0.78 -6.99
N ALA A 151 -7.19 0.47 -6.79
CA ALA A 151 -7.86 1.62 -7.37
C ALA A 151 -7.81 1.58 -8.91
N ALA A 152 -6.65 1.27 -9.50
CA ALA A 152 -6.53 1.09 -10.94
C ALA A 152 -7.41 -0.07 -11.45
N PHE A 153 -7.44 -1.20 -10.74
CA PHE A 153 -8.25 -2.35 -11.09
C PHE A 153 -9.74 -2.05 -10.96
N ALA A 154 -10.15 -1.31 -9.93
CA ALA A 154 -11.51 -0.84 -9.76
C ALA A 154 -11.95 0.05 -10.93
N GLU A 155 -11.08 0.97 -11.40
CA GLU A 155 -11.36 1.77 -12.59
C GLU A 155 -11.47 0.90 -13.86
N MET A 156 -10.51 0.00 -14.06
CA MET A 156 -10.49 -0.90 -15.23
C MET A 156 -11.69 -1.86 -15.26
N ASN A 157 -12.22 -2.21 -14.10
CA ASN A 157 -13.42 -3.03 -13.94
C ASN A 157 -14.70 -2.19 -13.77
N ALA A 158 -14.67 -0.87 -13.89
CA ALA A 158 -15.89 -0.06 -13.81
C ALA A 158 -16.87 -0.43 -14.94
N ALA A 159 -18.15 -0.07 -14.81
CA ALA A 159 -19.17 -0.39 -15.84
C ALA A 159 -18.85 0.23 -17.22
N HIS A 160 -18.15 1.36 -17.22
CA HIS A 160 -17.67 2.07 -18.41
C HIS A 160 -16.19 2.42 -18.23
N PRO A 161 -15.29 1.43 -18.23
CA PRO A 161 -13.89 1.69 -18.00
C PRO A 161 -13.32 2.38 -19.24
N ARG A 162 -12.44 3.36 -19.05
CA ARG A 162 -11.74 4.02 -20.18
C ARG A 162 -10.93 3.03 -21.03
N PHE A 163 -10.70 1.84 -20.49
CA PHE A 163 -9.92 0.74 -21.07
C PHE A 163 -10.79 -0.30 -21.81
N LYS A 164 -11.98 0.09 -22.27
CA LYS A 164 -12.83 -0.71 -23.16
C LYS A 164 -13.38 0.13 -24.31
N GLU A 165 -13.00 -0.22 -25.53
CA GLU A 165 -13.53 0.35 -26.76
C GLU A 165 -13.89 -0.78 -27.73
N ARG A 166 -15.20 -0.97 -27.96
CA ARG A 166 -15.73 -2.04 -28.82
C ARG A 166 -15.15 -3.41 -28.42
N ASP A 167 -14.27 -3.98 -29.25
CA ASP A 167 -13.66 -5.29 -29.05
C ASP A 167 -12.27 -5.21 -28.38
N LEU A 168 -11.73 -4.00 -28.21
CA LEU A 168 -10.48 -3.74 -27.52
C LEU A 168 -10.75 -3.51 -26.04
N TYR A 169 -10.16 -4.33 -25.18
CA TYR A 169 -10.32 -4.20 -23.74
C TYR A 169 -9.09 -4.75 -23.02
N ILE A 170 -8.85 -4.25 -21.82
CA ILE A 170 -7.80 -4.75 -20.93
C ILE A 170 -8.30 -5.91 -20.08
N PHE A 171 -7.41 -6.87 -19.84
CA PHE A 171 -7.55 -7.87 -18.80
C PHE A 171 -6.18 -8.09 -18.15
N ALA A 172 -6.18 -8.54 -16.90
CA ALA A 172 -4.97 -8.87 -16.17
C ALA A 172 -5.21 -10.13 -15.33
N VAL A 173 -4.19 -10.96 -15.25
CA VAL A 173 -4.15 -12.18 -14.45
C VAL A 173 -2.91 -12.16 -13.56
N THR A 174 -3.00 -12.77 -12.38
CA THR A 174 -1.83 -13.02 -11.53
C THR A 174 -0.92 -14.08 -12.16
N ASP A 175 0.28 -14.23 -11.61
CA ASP A 175 1.20 -15.33 -11.91
C ASP A 175 0.66 -16.72 -11.51
N THR A 176 -0.35 -16.75 -10.65
CA THR A 176 -1.12 -17.96 -10.31
C THR A 176 -2.34 -18.19 -11.21
N GLY A 177 -2.63 -17.27 -12.14
CA GLY A 177 -3.72 -17.38 -13.12
C GLY A 177 -5.07 -16.84 -12.66
N ASP A 178 -5.13 -16.11 -11.55
CA ASP A 178 -6.34 -15.47 -11.03
C ASP A 178 -6.63 -14.18 -11.78
N VAL A 179 -7.86 -14.01 -12.28
CA VAL A 179 -8.26 -12.81 -13.01
C VAL A 179 -8.50 -11.66 -12.04
N VAL A 180 -7.75 -10.57 -12.21
CA VAL A 180 -7.86 -9.35 -11.38
C VAL A 180 -8.44 -8.17 -12.15
N VAL A 181 -8.31 -8.17 -13.48
CA VAL A 181 -8.98 -7.20 -14.37
C VAL A 181 -9.66 -7.95 -15.52
N GLN A 182 -10.93 -7.62 -15.79
CA GLN A 182 -11.65 -8.10 -16.95
C GLN A 182 -12.70 -7.08 -17.42
N ALA A 183 -12.25 -6.05 -18.13
CA ALA A 183 -13.11 -4.95 -18.58
C ALA A 183 -14.26 -5.39 -19.52
N ALA A 184 -14.10 -6.52 -20.23
CA ALA A 184 -15.16 -7.05 -21.10
C ALA A 184 -16.27 -7.79 -20.34
N ASP A 185 -15.96 -8.44 -19.22
CA ASP A 185 -16.82 -9.38 -18.50
C ASP A 185 -16.38 -9.51 -17.03
N ASN A 186 -16.85 -8.58 -16.20
CA ASN A 186 -16.51 -8.54 -14.77
C ASN A 186 -16.83 -9.83 -14.01
N ASN A 187 -17.73 -10.68 -14.52
CA ASN A 187 -18.04 -11.96 -13.89
C ASN A 187 -16.87 -12.95 -13.90
N ARG A 188 -15.75 -12.61 -14.55
CA ARG A 188 -14.52 -13.40 -14.51
C ARG A 188 -13.55 -12.97 -13.43
N VAL A 189 -13.68 -11.77 -12.87
CA VAL A 189 -12.82 -11.32 -11.77
C VAL A 189 -12.94 -12.29 -10.60
N GLY A 190 -11.80 -12.69 -10.02
CA GLY A 190 -11.71 -13.67 -8.95
C GLY A 190 -11.77 -15.15 -9.39
N LYS A 191 -11.86 -15.43 -10.69
CA LYS A 191 -11.76 -16.81 -11.21
C LYS A 191 -10.32 -17.13 -11.60
N ASN A 192 -9.88 -18.34 -11.29
CA ASN A 192 -8.63 -18.88 -11.81
C ASN A 192 -8.84 -19.46 -13.21
N LEU A 193 -7.95 -19.12 -14.15
CA LEU A 193 -8.01 -19.57 -15.55
C LEU A 193 -6.79 -20.37 -16.00
N LEU A 194 -5.88 -20.73 -15.09
CA LEU A 194 -4.60 -21.36 -15.44
C LEU A 194 -4.79 -22.67 -16.23
N ASP A 195 -5.73 -23.51 -15.79
CA ASP A 195 -6.05 -24.80 -16.42
C ASP A 195 -7.06 -24.69 -17.58
N ARG A 196 -7.58 -23.49 -17.85
CA ARG A 196 -8.61 -23.32 -18.88
C ARG A 196 -7.97 -23.32 -20.26
N THR A 197 -8.56 -24.11 -21.15
CA THR A 197 -8.15 -24.18 -22.55
C THR A 197 -9.12 -23.45 -23.47
N ASP A 198 -8.62 -23.00 -24.63
CA ASP A 198 -9.46 -22.58 -25.74
C ASP A 198 -10.07 -23.80 -26.50
N ALA A 199 -10.86 -23.53 -27.53
CA ALA A 199 -11.52 -24.57 -28.34
C ALA A 199 -10.54 -25.57 -29.00
N ASN A 200 -9.27 -25.19 -29.15
CA ASN A 200 -8.22 -26.05 -29.71
C ASN A 200 -7.42 -26.78 -28.63
N GLY A 201 -7.78 -26.65 -27.35
CA GLY A 201 -7.08 -27.28 -26.23
C GLY A 201 -5.86 -26.49 -25.74
N LYS A 202 -5.64 -25.24 -26.19
CA LYS A 202 -4.50 -24.43 -25.75
C LYS A 202 -4.78 -23.76 -24.41
N ALA A 203 -3.95 -24.03 -23.39
CA ALA A 203 -3.96 -23.36 -22.10
C ALA A 203 -3.34 -21.95 -22.21
N TYR A 204 -4.08 -21.02 -22.82
CA TYR A 204 -3.55 -19.72 -23.22
C TYR A 204 -3.14 -18.83 -22.04
N VAL A 205 -3.80 -18.94 -20.88
CA VAL A 205 -3.43 -18.18 -19.67
C VAL A 205 -2.13 -18.70 -19.07
N ALA A 206 -1.95 -20.03 -18.98
CA ALA A 206 -0.68 -20.61 -18.54
C ALA A 206 0.48 -20.18 -19.46
N GLU A 207 0.27 -20.14 -20.78
CA GLU A 207 1.27 -19.65 -21.72
C GLU A 207 1.56 -18.15 -21.55
N MET A 208 0.54 -17.32 -21.25
CA MET A 208 0.74 -15.89 -20.96
C MET A 208 1.61 -15.69 -19.73
N VAL A 209 1.31 -16.41 -18.64
CA VAL A 209 2.08 -16.35 -17.38
C VAL A 209 3.52 -16.81 -17.58
N ASP A 210 3.73 -17.97 -18.23
CA ASP A 210 5.06 -18.54 -18.46
C ASP A 210 5.95 -17.64 -19.33
N ARG A 211 5.35 -16.93 -20.28
CA ARG A 211 6.07 -16.11 -21.27
C ARG A 211 6.12 -14.63 -20.93
N ALA A 212 5.47 -14.17 -19.87
CA ALA A 212 5.41 -12.75 -19.54
C ALA A 212 6.81 -12.16 -19.34
N THR A 213 7.07 -11.00 -19.96
CA THR A 213 8.32 -10.24 -19.83
C THR A 213 8.01 -8.75 -19.75
N GLU A 214 8.99 -7.95 -19.29
CA GLU A 214 8.86 -6.48 -19.24
C GLU A 214 8.62 -5.85 -20.63
N ASP A 215 9.14 -6.47 -21.70
CA ASP A 215 8.95 -6.03 -23.09
C ASP A 215 7.59 -6.44 -23.69
N GLY A 216 6.83 -7.29 -22.97
CA GLY A 216 5.57 -7.85 -23.42
C GLY A 216 5.73 -9.01 -24.41
N VAL A 217 4.68 -9.83 -24.51
CA VAL A 217 4.61 -10.96 -25.44
C VAL A 217 3.25 -11.05 -26.07
N TRP A 218 3.21 -11.49 -27.33
CA TRP A 218 1.96 -11.86 -27.98
C TRP A 218 1.65 -13.33 -27.77
N VAL A 219 0.46 -13.61 -27.26
CA VAL A 219 -0.14 -14.95 -27.18
C VAL A 219 -1.38 -15.00 -28.06
N LYS A 220 -1.34 -15.88 -29.07
CA LYS A 220 -2.48 -16.14 -29.94
C LYS A 220 -3.30 -17.31 -29.42
N TYR A 221 -4.62 -17.18 -29.41
CA TYR A 221 -5.57 -18.19 -28.93
C TYR A 221 -6.93 -18.01 -29.62
N VAL A 222 -7.84 -18.97 -29.42
CA VAL A 222 -9.21 -18.89 -29.93
C VAL A 222 -10.14 -18.38 -28.84
N ARG A 223 -11.01 -17.44 -29.20
CA ARG A 223 -12.11 -16.97 -28.35
C ARG A 223 -13.44 -17.33 -29.01
N THR A 224 -14.26 -18.08 -28.30
CA THR A 224 -15.67 -18.27 -28.67
C THR A 224 -16.47 -17.02 -28.35
N ASP A 225 -17.14 -16.46 -29.36
CA ASP A 225 -18.08 -15.35 -29.19
C ASP A 225 -19.32 -15.84 -28.41
N PRO A 226 -19.66 -15.21 -27.27
CA PRO A 226 -20.78 -15.66 -26.45
C PRO A 226 -22.17 -15.40 -27.06
N LEU A 227 -22.28 -14.53 -28.06
CA LEU A 227 -23.52 -14.20 -28.77
C LEU A 227 -23.75 -15.09 -29.99
N THR A 228 -22.69 -15.39 -30.76
CA THR A 228 -22.81 -16.17 -32.00
C THR A 228 -22.39 -17.64 -31.85
N GLY A 229 -21.59 -17.96 -30.82
CA GLY A 229 -20.95 -19.27 -30.65
C GLY A 229 -19.79 -19.51 -31.62
N GLU A 230 -19.38 -18.51 -32.39
CA GLU A 230 -18.30 -18.63 -33.38
C GLU A 230 -16.93 -18.55 -32.70
N ASP A 231 -16.01 -19.40 -33.15
CA ASP A 231 -14.62 -19.40 -32.71
C ASP A 231 -13.79 -18.41 -33.52
N LEU A 232 -13.32 -17.34 -32.87
CA LEU A 232 -12.58 -16.26 -33.49
C LEU A 232 -11.11 -16.28 -33.06
N PRO A 233 -10.17 -16.03 -33.98
CA PRO A 233 -8.76 -15.87 -33.62
C PRO A 233 -8.58 -14.60 -32.79
N LYS A 234 -7.83 -14.71 -31.70
CA LYS A 234 -7.47 -13.60 -30.83
C LYS A 234 -5.97 -13.58 -30.59
N ALA A 235 -5.42 -12.38 -30.48
CA ALA A 235 -4.09 -12.14 -29.94
C ALA A 235 -4.24 -11.22 -28.73
N SER A 236 -3.51 -11.49 -27.67
CA SER A 236 -3.37 -10.61 -26.51
C SER A 236 -1.93 -10.57 -26.07
#